data_AF-A0A3A8YMP8-F1
#
_entry.id   AF-A0A3A8YMP8-F1
#
_cell.length_a   1.000
_cell.length_b   1.000
_cell.length_c   1.000
_cell.angle_alpha   90.00
_cell.angle_beta   90.00
_cell.angle_gamma   90.00
#
_symmetry.space_group_name_H-M   'P 1'
#
loop_
_entity.id
_entity.type
_entity.pdbx_description
1 polymer ?
#
loop_
_entity_poly.entity_id
_entity_poly.type
_entity_poly.pdbx_seq_one_letter_code
_entity_poly.pdbx_strand_id
1 'polypeptide(L)'
;NYDKTYFVKEKSDSENKYTETDIIQMLNFLIDNIFVVFGGKVFQQIVGIPMGTNCAPLLADIFLYSYEAEFIQSLVSEGKRYLASDFNFTYRYIDDVLSINNPKFADYLSSIYPSELEVKETTETNNSASYLDIMLSYDTDGHMNTSLYDKRDDFNFSITNFPFLSSNIPSSPAYGVFISQLIR
;
A
#
# COMPACT_ATOMS: atom_id res chain seq x y z
N ASN A 1 14.00 25.19 -5.83
CA ASN A 1 15.20 25.40 -4.97
C ASN A 1 15.17 24.42 -3.79
N TYR A 2 14.92 23.13 -4.04
CA TYR A 2 14.89 22.10 -2.99
C TYR A 2 16.26 21.42 -2.77
N ASP A 3 17.25 21.70 -3.64
CA ASP A 3 18.56 21.03 -3.63
C ASP A 3 19.48 21.36 -2.44
N LYS A 4 19.00 22.11 -1.44
CA LYS A 4 19.81 22.54 -0.29
C LYS A 4 19.22 22.21 1.07
N THR A 5 18.06 21.55 1.12
CA THR A 5 17.44 21.12 2.38
C THR A 5 17.96 19.75 2.83
N TYR A 6 18.30 19.61 4.11
CA TYR A 6 18.81 18.35 4.67
C TYR A 6 18.33 18.10 6.11
N PHE A 7 18.37 16.83 6.52
CA PHE A 7 18.00 16.40 7.87
C PHE A 7 19.17 16.55 8.86
N VAL A 8 18.88 16.99 10.09
CA VAL A 8 19.89 17.20 11.15
C VAL A 8 19.41 16.66 12.49
N LYS A 9 20.28 15.94 13.21
CA LYS A 9 19.96 15.35 14.53
C LYS A 9 19.87 16.35 15.68
N GLU A 10 20.82 17.27 15.85
CA GLU A 10 20.87 18.12 17.06
C GLU A 10 20.95 19.63 16.79
N LYS A 11 21.80 20.10 15.85
CA LYS A 11 21.77 21.47 15.30
C LYS A 11 22.81 21.65 14.19
N SER A 12 22.54 22.60 13.29
CA SER A 12 23.43 23.08 12.22
C SER A 12 23.17 24.58 12.02
N ASP A 13 24.12 25.39 11.58
CA ASP A 13 23.92 26.83 11.39
C ASP A 13 23.15 27.20 10.10
N SER A 14 22.71 26.20 9.33
CA SER A 14 21.95 26.41 8.09
C SER A 14 20.46 26.67 8.34
N GLU A 15 19.86 27.55 7.55
CA GLU A 15 18.41 27.82 7.56
C GLU A 15 17.59 26.72 6.85
N ASN A 16 18.21 25.95 5.95
CA ASN A 16 17.54 24.90 5.18
C ASN A 16 17.72 23.52 5.83
N LYS A 17 17.33 23.39 7.09
CA LYS A 17 17.45 22.13 7.83
C LYS A 17 16.13 21.77 8.50
N TYR A 18 15.91 20.47 8.66
CA TYR A 18 14.79 19.95 9.44
C TYR A 18 15.31 18.98 10.49
N THR A 19 14.84 19.15 11.71
CA THR A 19 15.04 18.20 12.80
C THR A 19 13.93 17.15 12.78
N GLU A 20 14.10 16.10 13.59
CA GLU A 20 13.06 15.09 13.81
C GLU A 20 11.75 15.73 14.29
N THR A 21 11.84 16.66 15.26
CA THR A 21 10.69 17.38 15.79
C THR A 21 9.97 18.19 14.72
N ASP A 22 10.73 18.85 13.83
CA ASP A 22 10.13 19.63 12.73
C ASP A 22 9.35 18.71 11.77
N ILE A 23 9.93 17.56 11.41
CA ILE A 23 9.27 16.57 10.53
C ILE A 23 8.00 16.04 11.19
N ILE A 24 8.05 15.68 12.47
CA ILE A 24 6.87 15.20 13.22
C ILE A 24 5.77 16.27 13.24
N GLN A 25 6.12 17.53 13.47
CA GLN A 25 5.14 18.63 13.44
C GLN A 25 4.53 18.82 12.05
N MET A 26 5.33 18.72 10.99
CA MET A 26 4.84 18.77 9.61
C MET A 26 3.91 17.62 9.28
N LEU A 27 4.23 16.40 9.73
CA LEU A 27 3.39 15.22 9.54
C LEU A 27 2.08 15.35 10.29
N ASN A 28 2.10 15.77 11.56
CA ASN A 28 0.87 16.01 12.33
C ASN A 28 0.01 17.05 11.64
N PHE A 29 0.60 18.17 11.20
CA PHE A 29 -0.13 19.18 10.45
C PHE A 29 -0.76 18.60 9.17
N LEU A 30 0.00 17.81 8.40
CA LEU A 30 -0.50 17.18 7.17
C LEU A 30 -1.68 16.25 7.44
N ILE A 31 -1.58 15.38 8.45
CA ILE A 31 -2.61 14.39 8.78
C ILE A 31 -3.85 15.03 9.39
N ASP A 32 -3.69 16.03 10.26
CA ASP A 32 -4.82 16.70 10.92
C ASP A 32 -5.59 17.63 9.98
N ASN A 33 -4.96 18.10 8.89
CA ASN A 33 -5.52 19.10 7.97
C ASN A 33 -5.86 18.53 6.59
N ILE A 34 -6.33 17.29 6.54
CA ILE A 34 -6.81 16.67 5.29
C ILE A 34 -8.25 17.11 5.01
N PHE A 35 -8.40 18.06 4.09
CA PHE A 35 -9.71 18.50 3.60
C PHE A 35 -9.91 18.15 2.13
N VAL A 36 -11.03 17.52 1.82
CA VAL A 36 -11.42 17.14 0.45
C VAL A 36 -12.73 17.82 0.06
N VAL A 37 -12.82 18.25 -1.21
CA VAL A 37 -14.04 18.86 -1.75
C VAL A 37 -14.73 17.86 -2.67
N PHE A 38 -15.96 17.50 -2.34
CA PHE A 38 -16.78 16.62 -3.16
C PHE A 38 -18.20 17.15 -3.27
N GLY A 39 -18.70 17.30 -4.50
CA GLY A 39 -20.06 17.81 -4.75
C GLY A 39 -20.34 19.21 -4.15
N GLY A 40 -19.32 20.09 -4.13
CA GLY A 40 -19.42 21.43 -3.56
C GLY A 40 -19.43 21.49 -2.03
N LYS A 41 -19.21 20.36 -1.34
CA LYS A 41 -19.09 20.27 0.12
C LYS A 41 -17.65 19.97 0.51
N VAL A 42 -17.23 20.52 1.65
CA VAL A 42 -15.92 20.28 2.26
C VAL A 42 -16.07 19.19 3.32
N PHE A 43 -15.20 18.19 3.27
CA PHE A 43 -15.12 17.10 4.24
C PHE A 43 -13.71 17.05 4.81
N GLN A 44 -13.59 16.77 6.10
CA GLN A 44 -12.31 16.50 6.74
C GLN A 44 -12.16 14.99 6.91
N GLN A 45 -11.04 14.44 6.45
CA GLN A 45 -10.71 13.04 6.69
C GLN A 45 -10.04 12.93 8.07
N ILE A 46 -10.73 12.25 9.00
CA ILE A 46 -10.26 12.10 10.39
C ILE A 46 -9.43 10.81 10.55
N VAL A 47 -9.66 9.80 9.71
CA VAL A 47 -8.99 8.50 9.77
C VAL A 47 -8.36 8.20 8.41
N GLY A 48 -7.09 7.77 8.44
CA GLY A 48 -6.34 7.35 7.26
C GLY A 48 -5.42 8.43 6.68
N ILE A 49 -4.53 7.98 5.80
CA ILE A 49 -3.54 8.82 5.10
C ILE A 49 -4.15 9.28 3.77
N PRO A 50 -3.96 10.54 3.34
CA PRO A 50 -4.58 11.05 2.14
C PRO A 50 -3.89 10.47 0.91
N MET A 51 -4.67 9.81 0.05
CA MET A 51 -4.18 9.33 -1.24
C MET A 51 -3.78 10.51 -2.14
N GLY A 52 -2.70 10.33 -2.90
CA GLY A 52 -2.25 11.33 -3.88
C GLY A 52 -1.27 12.38 -3.35
N THR A 53 -0.90 12.35 -2.06
CA THR A 53 0.25 13.12 -1.57
C THR A 53 1.55 12.37 -1.87
N ASN A 54 2.63 13.10 -2.18
CA ASN A 54 3.92 12.51 -2.55
C ASN A 54 4.51 11.63 -1.44
N CYS A 55 4.19 11.89 -0.18
CA CYS A 55 4.65 11.12 0.96
C CYS A 55 3.69 10.01 1.40
N ALA A 56 2.47 9.93 0.85
CA ALA A 56 1.46 8.97 1.29
C ALA A 56 1.97 7.52 1.29
N PRO A 57 2.63 7.03 0.22
CA PRO A 57 3.10 5.63 0.19
C PRO A 57 4.11 5.34 1.29
N LEU A 58 5.07 6.25 1.50
CA LEU A 58 6.09 6.11 2.53
C LEU A 58 5.49 6.13 3.95
N LEU A 59 4.51 7.00 4.18
CA LEU A 59 3.83 7.08 5.47
C LEU A 59 3.03 5.81 5.75
N ALA A 60 2.32 5.27 4.75
CA ALA A 60 1.60 4.01 4.87
C ALA A 60 2.57 2.85 5.16
N ASP A 61 3.70 2.80 4.46
CA ASP A 61 4.70 1.75 4.66
C ASP A 61 5.32 1.79 6.07
N ILE A 62 5.69 2.97 6.56
CA ILE A 62 6.25 3.13 7.92
C ILE A 62 5.21 2.80 8.97
N PHE A 63 3.97 3.25 8.78
CA PHE A 63 2.86 2.97 9.68
C PHE A 63 2.64 1.46 9.82
N LEU A 64 2.42 0.75 8.72
CA LEU A 64 2.18 -0.70 8.74
C LEU A 64 3.41 -1.49 9.19
N TYR A 65 4.61 -1.07 8.79
CA TYR A 65 5.86 -1.69 9.25
C TYR A 65 6.00 -1.64 10.76
N SER A 66 5.61 -0.54 11.43
CA SER A 66 5.72 -0.42 12.88
C SER A 66 4.91 -1.49 13.61
N TYR A 67 3.68 -1.74 13.17
CA TYR A 67 2.79 -2.79 13.66
C TYR A 67 3.33 -4.20 13.39
N GLU A 68 3.77 -4.46 12.16
CA GLU A 68 4.33 -5.75 11.74
C GLU A 68 5.62 -6.08 12.52
N ALA A 69 6.51 -5.09 12.68
CA ALA A 69 7.76 -5.24 13.42
C ALA A 69 7.51 -5.47 14.92
N GLU A 70 6.59 -4.72 15.53
CA GLU A 70 6.20 -4.91 16.93
C GLU A 70 5.63 -6.31 17.16
N PHE A 71 4.74 -6.77 16.27
CA PHE A 71 4.17 -8.12 16.33
C PHE A 71 5.27 -9.20 16.27
N ILE A 72 6.17 -9.15 15.28
CA ILE A 72 7.25 -10.15 15.16
C ILE A 72 8.22 -10.08 16.35
N GLN A 73 8.57 -8.87 16.81
CA GLN A 73 9.42 -8.67 17.98
C GLN A 73 8.79 -9.29 19.24
N SER A 74 7.47 -9.10 19.43
CA SER A 74 6.73 -9.68 20.55
C SER A 74 6.81 -11.21 20.54
N LEU A 75 6.55 -11.85 19.39
CA LEU A 75 6.63 -13.30 19.23
C LEU A 75 8.02 -13.84 19.56
N VAL A 76 9.07 -13.15 19.11
CA VAL A 76 10.46 -13.54 19.38
C VAL A 76 10.79 -13.41 20.87
N SER A 77 10.34 -12.32 21.51
CA SER A 77 10.56 -12.09 22.94
C SER A 77 9.83 -13.10 23.84
N GLU A 78 8.67 -13.58 23.41
CA GLU A 78 7.89 -14.64 24.07
C GLU A 78 8.43 -16.05 23.81
N GLY A 79 9.49 -16.18 22.99
CA GLY A 79 10.10 -17.46 22.63
C GLY A 79 9.34 -18.24 21.55
N LYS A 80 8.32 -17.64 20.92
CA LYS A 80 7.50 -18.24 19.85
C LYS A 80 8.18 -18.14 18.48
N ARG A 81 9.46 -18.52 18.39
CA ARG A 81 10.28 -18.38 17.16
C ARG A 81 9.74 -19.18 15.98
N TYR A 82 9.14 -20.35 16.24
CA TYR A 82 8.51 -21.16 15.21
C TYR A 82 7.33 -20.43 14.55
N LEU A 83 6.49 -19.79 15.37
CA LEU A 83 5.38 -18.99 14.85
C LEU A 83 5.90 -17.78 14.07
N ALA A 84 6.94 -17.10 14.57
CA ALA A 84 7.56 -16.00 13.82
C ALA A 84 8.12 -16.45 12.46
N SER A 85 8.64 -17.68 12.36
CA SER A 85 9.14 -18.21 11.09
C SER A 85 8.05 -18.48 10.05
N ASP A 86 6.79 -18.67 10.47
CA ASP A 86 5.66 -18.83 9.54
C ASP A 86 5.39 -17.53 8.75
N PHE A 87 5.81 -16.38 9.28
CA PHE A 87 5.65 -15.08 8.61
C PHE A 87 6.80 -14.74 7.64
N ASN A 88 7.84 -15.59 7.51
CA ASN A 88 9.02 -15.30 6.67
C ASN A 88 8.69 -15.07 5.20
N PHE A 89 7.61 -15.68 4.70
CA PHE A 89 7.14 -15.52 3.31
C PHE A 89 5.91 -14.62 3.24
N THR A 90 5.89 -13.57 4.08
CA THR A 90 4.90 -12.49 4.03
C THR A 90 5.52 -11.29 3.32
N TYR A 91 4.87 -10.87 2.25
CA TYR A 91 5.28 -9.75 1.41
C TYR A 91 4.16 -8.72 1.43
N ARG A 92 4.52 -7.45 1.58
CA ARG A 92 3.57 -6.34 1.53
C ARG A 92 4.00 -5.33 0.49
N TYR A 93 3.03 -4.79 -0.23
CA TYR A 93 3.18 -3.65 -1.12
C TYR A 93 2.09 -2.65 -0.80
N ILE A 94 2.45 -1.59 -0.08
CA ILE A 94 1.53 -0.57 0.41
C ILE A 94 0.37 -1.23 1.18
N ASP A 95 -0.81 -1.35 0.57
CA ASP A 95 -2.05 -1.89 1.11
C ASP A 95 -2.29 -3.37 0.78
N ASP A 96 -1.58 -3.93 -0.22
CA ASP A 96 -1.69 -5.34 -0.58
C ASP A 96 -0.70 -6.20 0.25
N VAL A 97 -1.19 -7.30 0.83
CA VAL A 97 -0.37 -8.26 1.57
C VAL A 97 -0.54 -9.68 1.02
N LEU A 98 0.56 -10.38 0.87
CA LEU A 98 0.63 -11.77 0.42
C LEU A 98 1.41 -12.58 1.45
N SER A 99 0.77 -13.56 2.09
CA SER A 99 1.44 -14.50 2.99
C SER A 99 1.39 -15.91 2.40
N ILE A 100 2.56 -16.46 2.07
CA ILE A 100 2.68 -17.78 1.44
C ILE A 100 2.99 -18.82 2.51
N ASN A 101 2.32 -19.97 2.44
CA ASN A 101 2.50 -21.11 3.36
C ASN A 101 2.19 -20.79 4.85
N ASN A 102 1.35 -19.78 5.09
CA ASN A 102 0.93 -19.40 6.44
C ASN A 102 -0.60 -19.54 6.59
N PRO A 103 -1.13 -20.74 6.88
CA PRO A 103 -2.57 -20.98 6.98
C PRO A 103 -3.23 -20.26 8.16
N LYS A 104 -2.45 -19.74 9.11
CA LYS A 104 -2.93 -19.04 10.31
C LYS A 104 -2.80 -17.53 10.20
N PHE A 105 -2.38 -16.98 9.05
CA PHE A 105 -2.17 -15.55 8.87
C PHE A 105 -3.41 -14.74 9.28
N ALA A 106 -4.60 -15.18 8.84
CA ALA A 106 -5.89 -14.55 9.14
C ALA A 106 -6.17 -14.43 10.65
N ASP A 107 -5.76 -15.42 11.45
CA ASP A 107 -5.98 -15.44 12.91
C ASP A 107 -5.21 -14.34 13.64
N TYR A 108 -4.12 -13.82 13.02
CA TYR A 108 -3.26 -12.80 13.60
C TYR A 108 -3.51 -11.39 13.05
N LEU A 109 -4.38 -11.22 12.05
CA LEU A 109 -4.65 -9.91 11.45
C LEU A 109 -5.06 -8.86 12.47
N SER A 110 -5.96 -9.21 13.40
CA SER A 110 -6.41 -8.31 14.48
C SER A 110 -5.35 -8.03 15.55
N SER A 111 -4.29 -8.85 15.61
CA SER A 111 -3.15 -8.65 16.51
C SER A 111 -2.03 -7.84 15.86
N ILE A 112 -1.93 -7.90 14.54
CA ILE A 112 -0.94 -7.13 13.76
C ILE A 112 -1.49 -5.72 13.53
N TYR A 113 -2.67 -5.59 12.92
CA TYR A 113 -3.18 -4.32 12.44
C TYR A 113 -4.23 -3.69 13.37
N PRO A 114 -4.33 -2.35 13.40
CA PRO A 114 -5.34 -1.65 14.19
C PRO A 114 -6.76 -1.89 13.64
N SER A 115 -7.77 -1.74 14.50
CA SER A 115 -9.18 -2.01 14.17
C SER A 115 -9.78 -1.15 13.05
N GLU A 116 -9.16 0.01 12.83
CA GLU A 116 -9.49 0.97 11.80
C GLU A 116 -9.08 0.47 10.40
N LEU A 117 -8.21 -0.53 10.32
CA LEU A 117 -7.76 -1.14 9.08
C LEU A 117 -8.51 -2.43 8.82
N GLU A 118 -9.43 -2.39 7.86
CA GLU A 118 -10.19 -3.54 7.41
C GLU A 118 -9.38 -4.32 6.35
N VAL A 119 -8.82 -5.47 6.73
CA VAL A 119 -8.17 -6.39 5.78
C VAL A 119 -9.24 -7.26 5.12
N LYS A 120 -9.28 -7.24 3.79
CA LYS A 120 -10.20 -8.07 3.00
C LYS A 120 -9.44 -9.26 2.43
N GLU A 121 -10.00 -10.44 2.62
CA GLU A 121 -9.46 -11.66 2.02
C GLU A 121 -9.78 -11.68 0.53
N THR A 122 -8.73 -11.70 -0.30
CA THR A 122 -8.82 -11.73 -1.77
C THR A 122 -8.25 -13.01 -2.35
N THR A 123 -7.99 -14.03 -1.52
CA THR A 123 -7.57 -15.34 -1.99
C THR A 123 -8.70 -16.01 -2.78
N GLU A 124 -8.42 -16.40 -4.03
CA GLU A 124 -9.39 -17.06 -4.92
C GLU A 124 -9.68 -18.48 -4.44
N THR A 125 -8.63 -19.25 -4.15
CA THR A 125 -8.72 -20.61 -3.61
C THR A 125 -7.55 -20.89 -2.66
N ASN A 126 -7.61 -21.98 -1.88
CA ASN A 126 -6.49 -22.41 -1.02
C ASN A 126 -5.15 -22.58 -1.77
N ASN A 127 -5.19 -22.73 -3.10
CA ASN A 127 -4.03 -22.97 -3.94
C ASN A 127 -3.81 -21.85 -4.95
N SER A 128 -4.60 -20.77 -4.95
CA SER A 128 -4.44 -19.66 -5.90
C SER A 128 -4.80 -18.31 -5.32
N ALA A 129 -3.96 -17.31 -5.59
CA ALA A 129 -4.19 -15.93 -5.19
C ALA A 129 -3.59 -14.98 -6.23
N SER A 130 -4.23 -13.83 -6.43
CA SER A 130 -3.68 -12.73 -7.22
C SER A 130 -2.92 -11.75 -6.32
N TYR A 131 -1.74 -11.31 -6.73
CA TYR A 131 -0.97 -10.28 -6.05
C TYR A 131 -0.19 -9.45 -7.09
N LEU A 132 -0.39 -8.13 -7.12
CA LEU A 132 0.30 -7.19 -8.03
C LEU A 132 0.34 -7.65 -9.50
N ASP A 133 -0.82 -7.81 -10.13
CA ASP A 133 -0.97 -8.28 -11.53
C ASP A 133 -0.36 -9.68 -11.80
N ILE A 134 -0.05 -10.46 -10.75
CA ILE A 134 0.44 -11.84 -10.87
C ILE A 134 -0.58 -12.79 -10.25
N MET A 135 -0.96 -13.82 -11.00
CA MET A 135 -1.69 -14.97 -10.46
C MET A 135 -0.68 -16.02 -9.98
N LEU A 136 -0.68 -16.28 -8.68
CA LEU A 136 0.05 -17.39 -8.08
C LEU A 136 -0.87 -18.60 -7.99
N SER A 137 -0.37 -19.77 -8.38
CA SER A 137 -1.10 -21.03 -8.24
C SER A 137 -0.18 -22.17 -7.85
N TYR A 138 -0.68 -23.12 -7.07
CA TYR A 138 0.01 -24.37 -6.78
C TYR A 138 -0.56 -25.50 -7.63
N ASP A 139 0.31 -26.27 -8.27
CA ASP A 139 -0.09 -27.51 -8.94
C ASP A 139 -0.41 -28.64 -7.94
N THR A 140 -0.88 -29.77 -8.45
CA THR A 140 -1.17 -30.96 -7.61
C THR A 140 0.08 -31.59 -7.01
N ASP A 141 1.25 -31.30 -7.55
CA ASP A 141 2.55 -31.84 -7.14
C ASP A 141 3.26 -30.90 -6.13
N GLY A 142 2.68 -29.75 -5.81
CA GLY A 142 3.19 -28.76 -4.86
C GLY A 142 4.14 -27.71 -5.46
N HIS A 143 4.29 -27.62 -6.78
CA HIS A 143 5.07 -26.56 -7.42
C HIS A 143 4.25 -25.28 -7.59
N MET A 144 4.90 -24.16 -7.33
CA MET A 144 4.34 -22.83 -7.52
C MET A 144 4.51 -22.38 -8.97
N ASN A 145 3.40 -22.03 -9.61
CA ASN A 145 3.34 -21.46 -10.94
C ASN A 145 2.86 -20.01 -10.87
N THR A 146 3.45 -19.14 -11.69
CA THR A 146 3.03 -17.74 -11.81
C THR A 146 2.59 -17.45 -13.24
N SER A 147 1.54 -16.64 -13.37
CA SER A 147 1.06 -16.16 -14.67
C SER A 147 0.60 -14.70 -14.55
N LEU A 148 0.48 -14.02 -15.68
CA LEU A 148 -0.04 -12.65 -15.69
C LEU A 148 -1.53 -12.67 -15.33
N TYR A 149 -1.92 -11.86 -14.37
CA TYR A 149 -3.30 -11.66 -13.98
C TYR A 149 -3.80 -10.32 -14.49
N ASP A 150 -4.96 -10.33 -15.14
CA ASP A 150 -5.61 -9.14 -15.64
C ASP A 150 -6.98 -9.02 -14.98
N LYS A 151 -7.08 -8.15 -13.97
CA LYS A 151 -8.32 -7.89 -13.22
C LYS A 151 -9.50 -7.48 -14.11
N ARG A 152 -9.22 -7.05 -15.35
CA ARG A 152 -10.25 -6.76 -16.36
C ARG A 152 -11.10 -7.98 -16.69
N ASP A 153 -10.53 -9.18 -16.62
CA ASP A 153 -11.21 -10.42 -16.96
C ASP A 153 -12.28 -10.82 -15.91
N ASP A 154 -12.23 -10.24 -14.70
CA ASP A 154 -13.19 -10.53 -13.62
C ASP A 154 -14.50 -9.77 -13.75
N PHE A 155 -14.55 -8.73 -14.59
CA PHE A 155 -15.72 -7.90 -14.72
C PHE A 155 -16.66 -8.43 -15.81
N ASN A 156 -17.93 -8.64 -15.45
CA ASN A 156 -18.98 -9.08 -16.37
C ASN A 156 -19.47 -7.97 -17.33
N PHE A 157 -18.72 -6.89 -17.51
CA PHE A 157 -19.07 -5.78 -18.40
C PHE A 157 -17.88 -5.41 -19.29
N SER A 158 -18.19 -4.84 -20.45
CA SER A 158 -17.14 -4.38 -21.38
C SER A 158 -16.36 -3.23 -20.78
N ILE A 159 -15.06 -3.44 -20.58
CA ILE A 159 -14.16 -2.41 -20.05
C ILE A 159 -13.76 -1.46 -21.17
N THR A 160 -14.02 -0.18 -20.96
CA THR A 160 -13.65 0.87 -21.91
C THR A 160 -12.19 1.24 -21.68
N ASN A 161 -11.31 0.81 -22.58
CA ASN A 161 -9.87 1.08 -22.49
C ASN A 161 -9.47 2.52 -22.89
N PHE A 162 -10.40 3.29 -23.47
CA PHE A 162 -10.14 4.64 -23.95
C PHE A 162 -10.86 5.68 -23.10
N PRO A 163 -10.20 6.80 -22.76
CA PRO A 163 -10.85 7.91 -22.09
C PRO A 163 -11.93 8.53 -22.99
N PHE A 164 -13.05 8.92 -22.41
CA PHE A 164 -14.07 9.68 -23.13
C PHE A 164 -13.52 11.07 -23.50
N LEU A 165 -13.75 11.49 -24.74
CA LEU A 165 -13.35 12.82 -25.24
C LEU A 165 -13.88 13.98 -24.40
N SER A 166 -15.07 13.80 -23.81
CA SER A 166 -15.71 14.78 -22.92
C SER A 166 -15.37 14.59 -21.44
N SER A 167 -14.40 13.73 -21.11
CA SER A 167 -13.97 13.54 -19.73
C SER A 167 -13.10 14.71 -19.24
N ASN A 168 -13.04 14.91 -17.93
CA ASN A 168 -12.13 15.88 -17.31
C ASN A 168 -10.69 15.35 -17.16
N ILE A 169 -10.32 14.29 -17.90
CA ILE A 169 -8.98 13.70 -17.84
C ILE A 169 -8.02 14.61 -18.63
N PRO A 170 -6.83 14.94 -18.09
CA PRO A 170 -5.83 15.71 -18.83
C PRO A 170 -5.47 15.04 -20.17
N SER A 171 -5.30 15.84 -21.22
CA SER A 171 -5.07 15.34 -22.58
C SER A 171 -3.76 14.55 -22.73
N SER A 172 -2.71 14.89 -21.98
CA SER A 172 -1.42 14.20 -22.01
C SER A 172 -1.52 12.68 -21.70
N PRO A 173 -2.04 12.25 -20.52
CA PRO A 173 -2.24 10.84 -20.25
C PRO A 173 -3.24 10.18 -21.20
N ALA A 174 -4.27 10.89 -21.68
CA ALA A 174 -5.21 10.34 -22.66
C ALA A 174 -4.54 9.97 -23.99
N TYR A 175 -3.66 10.82 -24.53
CA TYR A 175 -2.86 10.48 -25.71
C TYR A 175 -1.84 9.38 -25.43
N GLY A 176 -1.26 9.35 -24.23
CA GLY A 176 -0.38 8.26 -23.81
C GLY A 176 -1.07 6.89 -23.89
N VAL A 177 -2.32 6.79 -23.41
CA VAL A 177 -3.13 5.57 -23.52
C VAL A 177 -3.42 5.21 -24.97
N PHE A 178 -3.74 6.18 -25.82
CA PHE A 178 -3.98 5.91 -27.24
C PHE A 178 -2.74 5.36 -27.94
N ILE A 179 -1.57 5.97 -27.70
CA ILE A 179 -0.30 5.51 -28.28
C ILE A 179 0.10 4.14 -27.74
N SER A 180 -0.10 3.86 -26.45
CA SER A 180 0.25 2.55 -25.88
C SER A 180 -0.57 1.41 -26.47
N GLN A 181 -1.85 1.65 -26.82
CA GLN A 181 -2.69 0.66 -27.51
C GLN A 181 -2.28 0.42 -28.97
N LEU A 182 -1.63 1.40 -29.64
CA LEU A 182 -1.13 1.22 -31.00
C LEU A 182 0.15 0.36 -31.07
N ILE A 183 0.89 0.26 -29.97
CA ILE A 183 2.17 -0.46 -29.87
C ILE A 183 1.96 -1.89 -29.36
N ARG A 184 0.73 -2.23 -28.95
CA ARG A 184 0.39 -3.52 -28.34
C ARG A 184 0.21 -4.65 -29.35
#